data_AF-A0A529K9F1-F1
#
_entry.id   AF-A0A529K9F1-F1
#
_cell.length_a   1.000
_cell.length_b   1.000
_cell.length_c   1.000
_cell.angle_alpha   90.00
_cell.angle_beta   90.00
_cell.angle_gamma   90.00
#
_symmetry.space_group_name_H-M   'P 1'
#
loop_
_entity.id
_entity.type
_entity.pdbx_description
1 polymer ?
#
loop_
_entity_poly.entity_id
_entity_poly.type
_entity_poly.pdbx_seq_one_letter_code
_entity_poly.pdbx_strand_id
1 'polypeptide(L)'
;NGEIVLLEDQDRSLWSRKMIDEGLALVDKALRHQKPGPYQVQAAIAALHARAARPEDTDWNEIDLLYGLLEQPSPVVTLNRAVAVAKVRGPEAALAMIEPLEQRLSGYFHFFGLKGGLLMQLGRGEEARIAFDRAIALANTAAEAAHIRMHIDRLMKEGAARGTAQTAR
;
A
#
# COMPACT_ATOMS: atom_id res chain seq x y z
N ASN A 1 15.69 16.70 -2.85
CA ASN A 1 14.94 17.35 -3.96
C ASN A 1 13.42 17.10 -3.91
N GLY A 2 12.82 16.81 -2.74
CA GLY A 2 11.36 16.67 -2.60
C GLY A 2 10.75 15.44 -3.29
N GLU A 3 11.57 14.48 -3.71
CA GLU A 3 11.10 13.25 -4.35
C GLU A 3 10.43 12.32 -3.34
N ILE A 4 9.39 11.61 -3.78
CA ILE A 4 8.68 10.63 -2.96
C ILE A 4 9.53 9.38 -2.82
N VAL A 5 9.77 8.95 -1.58
CA VAL A 5 10.44 7.68 -1.26
C VAL A 5 9.38 6.69 -0.78
N LEU A 6 9.30 5.51 -1.43
CA LEU A 6 8.35 4.46 -1.07
C LEU A 6 8.61 3.99 0.36
N LEU A 7 7.56 3.56 1.07
CA LEU A 7 7.66 3.18 2.48
C LEU A 7 8.65 2.03 2.75
N GLU A 8 8.87 1.17 1.75
CA GLU A 8 9.85 0.07 1.77
C GLU A 8 11.30 0.53 1.51
N ASP A 9 11.49 1.72 0.95
CA ASP A 9 12.81 2.31 0.67
C ASP A 9 13.24 3.36 1.67
N GLN A 10 12.31 3.78 2.54
CA GLN A 10 12.63 4.74 3.57
C GLN A 10 13.64 4.13 4.53
N ASP A 11 14.76 4.82 4.70
CA ASP A 11 15.69 4.52 5.77
C ASP A 11 15.04 4.87 7.11
N ARG A 12 14.49 3.85 7.76
CA ARG A 12 13.80 3.98 9.05
C ARG A 12 14.75 4.38 10.19
N SER A 13 16.07 4.30 10.00
CA SER A 13 17.03 4.81 10.98
C SER A 13 17.04 6.34 11.04
N LEU A 14 16.59 7.02 9.97
CA LEU A 14 16.45 8.48 9.92
C LEU A 14 15.15 8.97 10.56
N TRP A 15 14.24 8.06 10.93
CA TRP A 15 12.99 8.46 11.59
C TRP A 15 13.25 8.91 13.03
N SER A 16 12.57 9.98 13.45
CA SER A 16 12.71 10.51 14.81
C SER A 16 12.14 9.54 15.84
N ARG A 17 13.01 8.76 16.49
CA ARG A 17 12.62 7.81 17.55
C ARG A 17 11.88 8.50 18.69
N LYS A 18 12.30 9.71 19.07
CA LYS A 18 11.61 10.51 20.10
C LYS A 18 10.15 10.79 19.72
N MET A 19 9.88 11.19 18.48
CA MET A 19 8.51 11.47 18.04
C MET A 19 7.68 10.20 17.88
N ILE A 20 8.31 9.10 17.45
CA ILE A 20 7.67 7.78 17.39
C ILE A 20 7.25 7.36 18.80
N ASP A 21 8.17 7.37 19.77
CA ASP A 21 7.89 6.92 21.14
C ASP A 21 6.78 7.76 21.80
N GLU A 22 6.79 9.08 21.57
CA GLU A 22 5.71 9.98 22.02
C GLU A 22 4.36 9.62 21.37
N GLY A 23 4.33 9.43 20.04
CA GLY A 23 3.13 9.04 19.32
C GLY A 23 2.58 7.69 19.77
N LEU A 24 3.45 6.70 19.98
CA LEU A 24 3.07 5.38 20.47
C LEU A 24 2.44 5.45 21.87
N ALA A 25 3.01 6.26 22.78
CA ALA A 25 2.45 6.45 24.11
C ALA A 25 1.03 7.07 24.06
N LEU A 26 0.78 7.99 23.12
CA LEU A 26 -0.54 8.59 22.90
C LEU A 26 -1.54 7.56 22.34
N VAL A 27 -1.13 6.74 21.38
CA VAL A 27 -1.96 5.66 20.83
C VAL A 27 -2.31 4.65 21.92
N ASP A 28 -1.34 4.18 22.70
CA ASP A 28 -1.57 3.24 23.79
C ASP A 28 -2.54 3.83 24.84
N LYS A 29 -2.41 5.13 25.15
CA LYS A 29 -3.36 5.83 26.02
C LYS A 29 -4.77 5.87 25.44
N ALA A 30 -4.88 6.16 24.14
CA ALA A 30 -6.17 6.22 23.46
C ALA A 30 -6.86 4.84 23.41
N LEU A 31 -6.12 3.77 23.15
CA LEU A 31 -6.66 2.41 23.04
C LEU A 31 -7.19 1.87 24.38
N ARG A 32 -6.63 2.31 25.52
CA ARG A 32 -7.13 1.97 26.87
C ARG A 32 -8.57 2.41 27.13
N HIS A 33 -9.12 3.34 26.34
CA HIS A 33 -10.52 3.75 26.46
C HIS A 33 -11.51 2.73 25.88
N GLN A 34 -11.05 1.66 25.22
CA GLN A 34 -11.85 0.53 24.72
C GLN A 34 -13.07 0.92 23.85
N LYS A 35 -13.00 2.08 23.19
CA LYS A 35 -14.01 2.58 22.26
C LYS A 35 -13.30 3.15 21.03
N PRO A 36 -12.68 2.31 20.19
CA PRO A 36 -11.89 2.79 19.07
C PRO A 36 -12.80 3.43 18.01
N GLY A 37 -12.67 4.75 17.83
CA GLY A 37 -13.18 5.46 16.66
C GLY A 37 -12.24 5.33 15.45
N PRO A 38 -12.64 5.83 14.27
CA PRO A 38 -11.88 5.70 13.03
C PRO A 38 -10.45 6.24 13.13
N TYR A 39 -10.25 7.35 13.85
CA TYR A 39 -8.91 7.91 14.05
C TYR A 39 -8.03 7.07 14.97
N GLN A 40 -8.59 6.37 15.95
CA GLN A 40 -7.81 5.47 16.80
C GLN A 40 -7.34 4.25 16.01
N VAL A 41 -8.19 3.73 15.13
CA VAL A 41 -7.83 2.62 14.23
C VAL A 41 -6.76 3.04 13.23
N GLN A 42 -6.91 4.21 12.61
CA GLN A 42 -5.88 4.76 11.71
C GLN A 42 -4.55 5.01 12.43
N ALA A 43 -4.60 5.51 13.67
CA ALA A 43 -3.40 5.71 14.48
C ALA A 43 -2.74 4.38 14.88
N ALA A 44 -3.53 3.33 15.14
CA ALA A 44 -3.01 1.98 15.37
C ALA A 44 -2.31 1.42 14.12
N ILE A 45 -2.88 1.62 12.92
CA ILE A 45 -2.22 1.24 11.65
C ILE A 45 -0.89 1.98 11.49
N ALA A 46 -0.87 3.30 11.72
CA ALA A 46 0.37 4.09 11.66
C ALA A 46 1.41 3.63 12.70
N ALA A 47 0.96 3.26 13.91
CA ALA A 47 1.81 2.74 14.97
C ALA A 47 2.49 1.42 14.57
N LEU A 48 1.81 0.53 13.86
CA LEU A 48 2.40 -0.73 13.37
C LEU A 48 3.54 -0.46 12.39
N HIS A 49 3.36 0.49 11.48
CA HIS A 49 4.46 0.92 10.59
C HIS A 49 5.62 1.54 11.38
N ALA A 50 5.33 2.41 12.35
CA ALA A 50 6.34 3.11 13.13
C ALA A 50 7.14 2.20 14.08
N ARG A 51 6.54 1.12 14.58
CA ARG A 51 7.20 0.13 15.46
C ARG A 51 8.19 -0.75 14.70
N ALA A 52 7.89 -1.09 13.45
CA ALA A 52 8.70 -2.00 12.66
C ALA A 52 10.06 -1.36 12.30
N ALA A 53 11.14 -1.98 12.76
CA ALA A 53 12.51 -1.48 12.52
C ALA A 53 12.90 -1.57 11.05
N ARG A 54 12.42 -2.60 10.35
CA ARG A 54 12.59 -2.78 8.91
C ARG A 54 11.24 -2.94 8.22
N PRO A 55 11.14 -2.64 6.91
CA PRO A 55 9.92 -2.84 6.14
C PRO A 55 9.29 -4.23 6.29
N GLU A 56 10.13 -5.27 6.24
CA GLU A 56 9.73 -6.67 6.37
C GLU A 56 9.20 -7.04 7.77
N ASP A 57 9.49 -6.26 8.80
CA ASP A 57 9.01 -6.49 10.17
C ASP A 57 7.60 -5.90 10.41
N THR A 58 6.98 -5.30 9.39
CA THR A 58 5.64 -4.71 9.49
C THR A 58 4.59 -5.81 9.63
N ASP A 59 3.76 -5.76 10.68
CA ASP A 59 2.66 -6.72 10.88
C ASP A 59 1.48 -6.43 9.95
N TRP A 60 1.54 -6.99 8.75
CA TRP A 60 0.49 -6.86 7.76
C TRP A 60 -0.81 -7.57 8.12
N ASN A 61 -0.76 -8.62 8.97
CA ASN A 61 -1.96 -9.31 9.44
C ASN A 61 -2.77 -8.39 10.35
N GLU A 62 -2.10 -7.74 11.31
CA GLU A 62 -2.76 -6.81 12.22
C GLU A 62 -3.28 -5.58 11.46
N ILE A 63 -2.54 -5.07 10.46
CA ILE A 63 -3.03 -3.99 9.59
C ILE A 63 -4.32 -4.38 8.85
N ASP A 64 -4.41 -5.59 8.26
CA ASP A 64 -5.64 -6.06 7.58
C ASP A 64 -6.83 -6.16 8.55
N LEU A 65 -6.58 -6.67 9.76
CA LEU A 65 -7.60 -6.73 10.82
C LEU A 65 -8.09 -5.33 11.22
N LEU A 66 -7.18 -4.39 11.44
CA LEU A 66 -7.51 -3.00 11.78
C LEU A 66 -8.30 -2.32 10.67
N TYR A 67 -7.93 -2.49 9.41
CA TYR A 67 -8.75 -1.99 8.29
C TYR A 67 -10.16 -2.61 8.28
N GLY A 68 -10.30 -3.88 8.70
CA GLY A 68 -11.60 -4.53 8.87
C GLY A 68 -12.50 -3.90 9.93
N LEU A 69 -11.94 -3.15 10.89
CA LEU A 69 -12.68 -2.46 11.95
C LEU A 69 -13.20 -1.07 11.52
N LEU A 70 -12.73 -0.52 10.40
CA LEU A 70 -13.24 0.75 9.88
C LEU A 70 -14.62 0.54 9.23
N GLU A 71 -15.68 0.65 10.04
CA GLU A 71 -17.09 0.29 9.72
C GLU A 71 -17.78 1.11 8.60
N GLN A 72 -17.07 1.89 7.79
CA GLN A 72 -17.66 2.46 6.57
C GLN A 72 -16.72 2.28 5.37
N PRO A 73 -17.08 1.42 4.38
CA PRO A 73 -16.25 1.16 3.23
C PRO A 73 -16.33 2.33 2.25
N SER A 74 -15.57 3.39 2.56
CA SER A 74 -15.09 4.28 1.51
C SER A 74 -14.29 3.44 0.52
N PRO A 75 -14.50 3.58 -0.81
CA PRO A 75 -13.69 2.89 -1.81
C PRO A 75 -12.19 3.08 -1.60
N VAL A 76 -11.78 4.23 -1.07
CA VAL A 76 -10.39 4.53 -0.75
C VAL A 76 -9.90 3.69 0.45
N VAL A 77 -10.74 3.48 1.46
CA VAL A 77 -10.39 2.60 2.59
C VAL A 77 -10.26 1.16 2.12
N THR A 78 -11.17 0.67 1.29
CA THR A 78 -11.08 -0.67 0.70
C THR A 78 -9.84 -0.81 -0.19
N LEU A 79 -9.50 0.22 -0.98
CA LEU A 79 -8.27 0.25 -1.78
C LEU A 79 -7.02 0.16 -0.90
N ASN A 80 -6.98 0.93 0.19
CA ASN A 80 -5.84 0.90 1.12
C ASN A 80 -5.71 -0.46 1.81
N ARG A 81 -6.83 -1.06 2.21
CA ARG A 81 -6.86 -2.42 2.77
C ARG A 81 -6.32 -3.46 1.79
N ALA A 82 -6.60 -3.32 0.49
CA ALA A 82 -6.14 -4.27 -0.51
C ALA A 82 -4.60 -4.37 -0.57
N VAL A 83 -3.86 -3.33 -0.17
CA VAL A 83 -2.39 -3.40 -0.02
C VAL A 83 -2.00 -4.39 1.08
N ALA A 84 -2.67 -4.35 2.24
CA ALA A 84 -2.44 -5.31 3.31
C ALA A 84 -2.85 -6.73 2.89
N VAL A 85 -3.98 -6.87 2.18
CA VAL A 85 -4.41 -8.15 1.61
C VAL A 85 -3.40 -8.71 0.63
N ALA A 86 -2.78 -7.88 -0.21
CA ALA A 86 -1.74 -8.34 -1.14
C ALA A 86 -0.53 -8.91 -0.40
N LYS A 87 -0.15 -8.29 0.72
CA LYS A 87 0.98 -8.74 1.56
C LYS A 87 0.67 -10.01 2.37
N VAL A 88 -0.58 -10.20 2.78
CA VAL A 88 -1.00 -11.34 3.62
C VAL A 88 -1.46 -12.55 2.79
N ARG A 89 -2.28 -12.30 1.77
CA ARG A 89 -3.02 -13.32 0.99
C ARG A 89 -2.62 -13.38 -0.48
N GLY A 90 -1.73 -12.51 -0.92
CA GLY A 90 -1.22 -12.49 -2.29
C GLY A 90 -1.99 -11.58 -3.24
N PRO A 91 -1.42 -11.32 -4.42
CA PRO A 91 -1.92 -10.32 -5.37
C PRO A 91 -3.29 -10.67 -5.96
N GLU A 92 -3.64 -11.94 -6.12
CA GLU A 92 -4.94 -12.38 -6.63
C GLU A 92 -6.08 -11.94 -5.69
N ALA A 93 -5.92 -12.16 -4.39
CA ALA A 93 -6.93 -11.80 -3.39
C ALA A 93 -7.13 -10.27 -3.31
N ALA A 94 -6.05 -9.51 -3.45
CA ALA A 94 -6.11 -8.05 -3.48
C ALA A 94 -6.78 -7.55 -4.78
N LEU A 95 -6.48 -8.17 -5.93
CA LEU A 95 -7.08 -7.79 -7.20
C LEU A 95 -8.60 -8.00 -7.17
N ALA A 96 -9.05 -9.17 -6.72
CA ALA A 96 -10.48 -9.47 -6.56
C ALA A 96 -11.18 -8.50 -5.59
N MET A 97 -10.47 -8.01 -4.56
CA MET A 97 -11.01 -7.03 -3.62
C MET A 97 -11.23 -5.64 -4.27
N ILE A 98 -10.36 -5.23 -5.20
CA ILE A 98 -10.44 -3.89 -5.79
C ILE A 98 -11.26 -3.83 -7.08
N GLU A 99 -11.40 -4.93 -7.82
CA GLU A 99 -12.17 -4.98 -9.07
C GLU A 99 -13.57 -4.33 -8.98
N PRO A 100 -14.39 -4.59 -7.93
CA PRO A 100 -15.69 -3.94 -7.79
C PRO A 100 -15.65 -2.42 -7.58
N LEU A 101 -14.49 -1.85 -7.25
CA LEU A 101 -14.32 -0.42 -6.97
C LEU A 101 -14.04 0.41 -8.23
N GLU A 102 -13.72 -0.23 -9.36
CA GLU A 102 -13.19 0.44 -10.56
C GLU A 102 -14.09 1.57 -11.06
N GLN A 103 -15.41 1.34 -11.12
CA GLN A 103 -16.35 2.37 -11.56
C GLN A 103 -16.33 3.60 -10.64
N ARG A 104 -16.29 3.36 -9.32
CA ARG A 104 -16.30 4.40 -8.27
C ARG A 104 -14.96 5.14 -8.17
N LEU A 105 -13.86 4.51 -8.62
CA LEU A 105 -12.50 5.03 -8.58
C LEU A 105 -11.92 5.31 -9.98
N SER A 106 -12.78 5.46 -10.99
CA SER A 106 -12.39 5.60 -12.41
C SER A 106 -11.57 6.87 -12.73
N GLY A 107 -11.60 7.86 -11.84
CA GLY A 107 -10.77 9.07 -11.89
C GLY A 107 -9.64 9.10 -10.86
N TYR A 108 -9.39 8.01 -10.12
CA TYR A 108 -8.42 7.97 -9.04
C TYR A 108 -7.17 7.21 -9.44
N PHE A 109 -6.07 7.93 -9.69
CA PHE A 109 -4.85 7.31 -10.25
C PHE A 109 -4.26 6.19 -9.36
N HIS A 110 -4.38 6.31 -8.03
CA HIS A 110 -3.88 5.28 -7.10
C HIS A 110 -4.58 3.93 -7.28
N PHE A 111 -5.86 3.92 -7.69
CA PHE A 111 -6.56 2.68 -8.01
C PHE A 111 -5.86 1.95 -9.16
N PHE A 112 -5.60 2.66 -10.24
CA PHE A 112 -4.96 2.10 -11.43
C PHE A 112 -3.49 1.74 -11.19
N GLY A 113 -2.78 2.50 -10.36
CA GLY A 113 -1.43 2.16 -9.92
C GLY A 113 -1.37 0.83 -9.16
N LEU A 114 -2.26 0.64 -8.17
CA LEU A 114 -2.34 -0.63 -7.44
C LEU A 114 -2.75 -1.78 -8.37
N LYS A 115 -3.80 -1.59 -9.19
CA LYS A 115 -4.27 -2.60 -10.15
C LYS A 115 -3.13 -3.06 -11.08
N GLY A 116 -2.39 -2.11 -11.65
CA GLY A 116 -1.23 -2.41 -12.50
C GLY A 116 -0.15 -3.20 -11.75
N GLY A 117 0.17 -2.81 -10.51
CA GLY A 117 1.17 -3.51 -9.73
C GLY A 117 0.79 -4.94 -9.36
N LEU A 118 -0.48 -5.17 -9.00
CA LEU A 118 -1.00 -6.50 -8.74
C LEU A 118 -0.96 -7.37 -10.01
N LEU A 119 -1.44 -6.85 -11.14
CA LEU A 119 -1.40 -7.54 -12.44
C LEU A 119 0.02 -7.92 -12.86
N MET A 120 1.00 -7.04 -12.62
CA MET A 120 2.41 -7.34 -12.91
C MET A 120 2.94 -8.50 -12.06
N GLN A 121 2.61 -8.53 -10.76
CA GLN A 121 3.00 -9.63 -9.88
C GLN A 121 2.37 -10.97 -10.28
N LEU A 122 1.23 -10.94 -10.97
CA LEU A 122 0.53 -12.09 -11.54
C LEU A 122 1.03 -12.49 -12.94
N GLY A 123 2.02 -11.78 -13.50
CA GLY A 123 2.49 -12.02 -14.88
C GLY A 123 1.53 -11.52 -15.97
N ARG A 124 0.50 -10.74 -15.63
CA ARG A 124 -0.51 -10.20 -16.56
C ARG A 124 -0.05 -8.86 -17.15
N GLY A 125 1.07 -8.90 -17.87
CA GLY A 125 1.82 -7.71 -18.32
C GLY A 125 1.03 -6.72 -19.18
N GLU A 126 0.29 -7.19 -20.19
CA GLU A 126 -0.51 -6.30 -21.05
C GLU A 126 -1.61 -5.56 -20.29
N GLU A 127 -2.30 -6.26 -19.38
CA GLU A 127 -3.33 -5.65 -18.55
C GLU A 127 -2.73 -4.66 -17.54
N ALA A 128 -1.56 -4.99 -17.00
CA ALA A 128 -0.81 -4.09 -16.13
C ALA A 128 -0.44 -2.80 -16.85
N ARG A 129 0.04 -2.89 -18.11
CA ARG A 129 0.37 -1.73 -18.94
C ARG A 129 -0.84 -0.82 -19.14
N ILE A 130 -2.00 -1.38 -19.48
CA ILE A 130 -3.24 -0.59 -19.64
C ILE A 130 -3.61 0.14 -18.35
N ALA A 131 -3.52 -0.53 -17.20
CA ALA A 131 -3.79 0.09 -15.92
C ALA A 131 -2.79 1.22 -15.61
N PHE A 132 -1.50 1.00 -15.85
CA PHE A 132 -0.47 2.02 -15.64
C PHE A 132 -0.62 3.23 -16.56
N ASP A 133 -0.94 3.03 -17.84
CA ASP A 133 -1.23 4.13 -18.77
C ASP A 133 -2.38 5.00 -18.26
N ARG A 134 -3.43 4.35 -17.70
CA ARG A 134 -4.55 5.06 -17.07
C ARG A 134 -4.14 5.79 -15.80
N ALA A 135 -3.28 5.21 -14.97
CA ALA A 135 -2.75 5.87 -13.77
C ALA A 135 -1.96 7.14 -14.13
N ILE A 136 -1.07 7.06 -15.13
CA ILE A 136 -0.27 8.20 -15.59
C ILE A 136 -1.17 9.29 -16.17
N ALA A 137 -2.19 8.94 -16.95
CA ALA A 137 -3.13 9.91 -17.52
C ALA A 137 -3.99 10.64 -16.47
N LEU A 138 -4.16 10.06 -15.28
CA LEU A 138 -4.93 10.62 -14.16
C LEU A 138 -4.06 11.34 -13.13
N ALA A 139 -2.73 11.34 -13.27
CA ALA A 139 -1.84 12.06 -12.37
C ALA A 139 -2.02 13.58 -12.56
N ASN A 140 -2.22 14.31 -11.46
CA ASN A 140 -2.50 15.75 -11.48
C ASN A 140 -1.23 16.59 -11.42
N THR A 141 -0.10 15.99 -11.01
CA THR A 141 1.19 16.67 -10.90
C THR A 141 2.32 15.87 -11.53
N ALA A 142 3.39 16.56 -11.92
CA ALA A 142 4.62 15.91 -12.40
C ALA A 142 5.24 14.97 -11.36
N ALA A 143 5.11 15.29 -10.06
CA ALA A 143 5.59 14.46 -8.97
C ALA A 143 4.80 13.14 -8.83
N GLU A 144 3.47 13.20 -8.95
CA GLU A 144 2.62 12.00 -8.96
C GLU A 144 2.93 11.12 -10.18
N ALA A 145 3.06 11.71 -11.37
CA ALA A 145 3.42 10.96 -12.57
C ALA A 145 4.80 10.32 -12.47
N ALA A 146 5.79 11.04 -11.91
CA ALA A 146 7.13 10.50 -11.66
C ALA A 146 7.11 9.35 -10.65
N HIS A 147 6.34 9.48 -9.57
CA HIS A 147 6.17 8.43 -8.57
C HIS A 147 5.54 7.15 -9.17
N ILE A 148 4.51 7.28 -10.01
CA ILE A 148 3.91 6.14 -10.72
C ILE A 148 4.94 5.45 -11.61
N ARG A 149 5.72 6.22 -12.39
CA ARG A 149 6.75 5.68 -13.28
C ARG A 149 7.85 4.94 -12.52
N MET A 150 8.34 5.53 -11.44
CA MET A 150 9.32 4.89 -10.56
C MET A 150 8.80 3.56 -10.00
N HIS A 151 7.54 3.53 -9.59
CA HIS A 151 6.89 2.32 -9.09
C HIS A 151 6.78 1.24 -10.18
N ILE A 152 6.38 1.62 -11.41
CA ILE A 152 6.34 0.72 -12.57
C ILE A 152 7.73 0.13 -12.84
N ASP A 153 8.76 0.96 -12.91
CA ASP A 153 10.13 0.53 -13.21
C ASP A 153 10.65 -0.48 -12.17
N ARG A 154 10.31 -0.32 -10.88
CA ARG A 154 10.60 -1.31 -9.85
C ARG A 154 9.88 -2.63 -10.12
N LEU A 155 8.56 -2.58 -10.32
CA LEU A 155 7.76 -3.80 -10.51
C LEU A 155 8.20 -4.58 -11.74
N MET A 156 8.62 -3.90 -12.81
CA MET A 156 9.22 -4.53 -13.98
C MET A 156 10.52 -5.28 -13.64
N LYS A 157 11.39 -4.68 -12.81
CA LYS A 157 12.63 -5.34 -12.34
C LYS A 157 12.34 -6.56 -11.46
N GLU A 158 11.37 -6.45 -10.56
CA GLU A 158 10.98 -7.54 -9.67
C GLU A 158 10.30 -8.69 -10.43
N GLY A 159 9.43 -8.38 -11.40
CA GLY A 159 8.79 -9.37 -12.27
C GLY A 159 9.81 -10.11 -13.12
N ALA A 160 10.82 -9.41 -13.67
CA ALA A 160 11.92 -10.03 -14.40
C ALA A 160 12.74 -10.98 -13.53
N ALA A 161 13.02 -10.60 -12.27
CA ALA A 161 13.76 -11.44 -11.32
C ALA A 161 12.97 -12.69 -10.87
N ARG A 162 11.64 -12.61 -10.77
CA ARG A 162 10.79 -13.78 -10.46
C ARG A 162 10.65 -14.71 -11.66
N GLY A 163 10.50 -14.15 -12.87
CA GLY A 163 10.44 -14.92 -14.11
C GLY A 163 11.69 -15.77 -14.32
N THR A 164 12.88 -15.22 -14.12
CA THR A 164 14.14 -15.99 -14.23
C THR A 164 14.27 -17.09 -13.18
N ALA A 165 13.78 -16.87 -11.95
CA ALA A 165 13.79 -17.89 -10.90
C ALA A 165 12.81 -19.04 -11.17
N GLN A 166 11.74 -18.80 -11.92
CA GLN A 166 10.70 -19.79 -12.24
C GLN A 166 11.04 -20.64 -13.46
N THR A 167 11.83 -20.12 -14.42
CA THR A 167 12.34 -20.89 -15.58
C THR A 167 13.56 -21.77 -15.23
N ALA A 168 14.18 -21.56 -14.07
CA ALA A 168 15.37 -22.29 -13.62
C ALA A 168 15.06 -23.53 -12.76
N ARG A 169 13.79 -23.94 -12.65
CA ARG A 169 13.31 -25.15 -11.96
C ARG A 169 12.68 -26.11 -12.96
#